data_AF-A0A2V5N8B5-F1
#
_entry.id   AF-A0A2V5N8B5-F1
#
_cell.length_a   1.000
_cell.length_b   1.000
_cell.length_c   1.000
_cell.angle_alpha   90.00
_cell.angle_beta   90.00
_cell.angle_gamma   90.00
#
_symmetry.space_group_name_H-M   'P 1'
#
loop_
_entity.id
_entity.type
_entity.pdbx_description
1 polymer ?
#
loop_
_entity_poly.entity_id
_entity_poly.type
_entity_poly.pdbx_seq_one_letter_code
_entity_poly.pdbx_strand_id
1 'polypeptide(L)'
;MKSRAFTRAGRSWAKSRPQTSVDLMPPRRIEISRLVYWIALGSLFAWAAWLRFSLPLDPIADPDTWGYLSPALNKLLGAGFVHQGRNFVYPAFLFFLLRVFGDFRAIAIVQHLLGLGAGALLLVTWRRLRLFIPDSRLNPFVHDGMGLIAAAIFLIAGEPIRAEMQLRPEAVCAFLLSVNVYFAIGFIARTFVEPRRPAVWFGIWTALTTILLCSVKPSFVFIGLIPLLPVGFFFLRRNWLWQKIALGSGAVIVATLLVLPEYFLSRDDDLSRAFLPTTLFVVHADLIRDQMADDLARTATLPYPRDWLSRVHDQLSAEIAQSAVVDRGLYPSLGFCPDYLMYNENSIAARLAREFNYDMRAVSEFYRFYYWRTWRQRPFQMMKKVVRQMAIFYAPLCPAYDRSKTMSLTVWYRLGFSSLGHSSYSDVWKAYSPAVEYMRRAEALAQRAPAIEQRKVVRMALTFLAGAYLPLFASTLALAATTLFRRDYRRRIGWLVALTLFVFLYNATACLEVAIINSLEVPRYSTVQMFFTLLAQFFATLLLCETVVGWRERTNFSPA
;
A
#
# COMPACT_ATOMS: atom_id res chain seq x y z
N MET A 1 42.26 -60.08 -47.97
CA MET A 1 42.26 -59.09 -49.06
C MET A 1 42.33 -57.69 -48.45
N LYS A 2 43.46 -57.00 -48.67
CA LYS A 2 43.77 -55.54 -48.58
C LYS A 2 43.09 -54.63 -47.54
N SER A 3 43.89 -54.27 -46.53
CA SER A 3 44.34 -52.90 -46.17
C SER A 3 43.56 -51.69 -46.70
N ARG A 4 43.17 -50.78 -45.78
CA ARG A 4 43.57 -49.36 -45.83
C ARG A 4 43.38 -48.66 -44.47
N ALA A 5 44.45 -48.03 -44.03
CA ALA A 5 44.53 -47.13 -42.89
C ALA A 5 43.84 -45.79 -43.19
N PHE A 6 43.28 -45.14 -42.18
CA PHE A 6 43.26 -43.68 -42.11
C PHE A 6 43.34 -43.21 -40.64
N THR A 7 44.43 -42.50 -40.39
CA THR A 7 44.79 -41.76 -39.18
C THR A 7 43.74 -40.70 -38.83
N ARG A 8 43.43 -40.53 -37.54
CA ARG A 8 42.77 -39.31 -37.06
C ARG A 8 43.53 -38.72 -35.88
N ALA A 9 44.10 -37.56 -36.20
CA ALA A 9 44.91 -36.69 -35.37
C ALA A 9 44.23 -36.30 -34.04
N GLY A 10 45.07 -36.19 -33.02
CA GLY A 10 44.73 -35.58 -31.75
C GLY A 10 44.30 -34.12 -31.91
N ARG A 11 43.32 -33.73 -31.09
CA ARG A 11 43.03 -32.34 -30.76
C ARG A 11 42.71 -32.28 -29.27
N SER A 12 43.75 -32.02 -28.47
CA SER A 12 43.61 -31.60 -27.09
C SER A 12 42.99 -30.20 -27.08
N TRP A 13 41.70 -30.12 -26.77
CA TRP A 13 41.07 -28.85 -26.40
C TRP A 13 41.44 -28.53 -24.95
N ALA A 14 42.60 -27.92 -24.78
CA ALA A 14 42.94 -27.21 -23.56
C ALA A 14 41.90 -26.08 -23.37
N LYS A 15 40.97 -26.27 -22.43
CA LYS A 15 40.10 -25.20 -21.93
C LYS A 15 40.98 -24.14 -21.27
N SER A 16 41.34 -23.10 -22.01
CA SER A 16 41.80 -21.83 -21.45
C SER A 16 40.65 -21.24 -20.64
N ARG A 17 40.66 -21.47 -19.32
CA ARG A 17 39.86 -20.68 -18.39
C ARG A 17 40.37 -19.23 -18.45
N PRO A 18 39.54 -18.22 -18.72
CA PRO A 18 39.94 -16.85 -18.46
C PRO A 18 40.12 -16.71 -16.95
N GLN A 19 41.37 -16.48 -16.56
CA GLN A 19 41.81 -16.20 -15.21
C GLN A 19 41.24 -14.82 -14.86
N THR A 20 40.06 -14.82 -14.24
CA THR A 20 39.50 -13.63 -13.60
C THR A 20 40.38 -13.34 -12.40
N SER A 21 41.24 -12.33 -12.52
CA SER A 21 41.90 -11.70 -11.39
C SER A 21 40.83 -11.00 -10.55
N VAL A 22 40.10 -11.79 -9.77
CA VAL A 22 39.36 -11.30 -8.63
C VAL A 22 40.43 -10.94 -7.60
N ASP A 23 40.65 -9.64 -7.38
CA ASP A 23 41.35 -9.16 -6.20
C ASP A 23 40.62 -9.70 -4.96
N LEU A 24 41.05 -10.87 -4.52
CA LEU A 24 40.54 -11.55 -3.34
C LEU A 24 41.01 -10.73 -2.13
N MET A 25 40.10 -9.95 -1.56
CA MET A 25 40.32 -9.37 -0.23
C MET A 25 40.72 -10.48 0.75
N PRO A 26 41.71 -10.25 1.64
CA PRO A 26 42.20 -11.26 2.55
C PRO A 26 41.07 -11.78 3.48
N PRO A 27 41.07 -13.08 3.84
CA PRO A 27 39.96 -13.75 4.54
C PRO A 27 39.53 -13.04 5.85
N ARG A 28 40.48 -12.44 6.57
CA ARG A 28 40.22 -11.62 7.78
C ARG A 28 39.27 -10.42 7.54
N ARG A 29 39.34 -9.76 6.37
CA ARG A 29 38.48 -8.61 6.06
C ARG A 29 37.02 -9.01 5.78
N ILE A 30 36.81 -10.23 5.30
CA ILE A 30 35.46 -10.77 5.03
C ILE A 30 34.73 -11.09 6.34
N GLU A 31 35.45 -11.59 7.35
CA GLU A 31 34.88 -11.87 8.68
C GLU A 31 34.51 -10.59 9.43
N ILE A 32 35.39 -9.58 9.42
CA ILE A 32 35.13 -8.30 10.11
C ILE A 32 33.93 -7.58 9.48
N SER A 33 33.85 -7.50 8.14
CA SER A 33 32.73 -6.83 7.47
C SER A 33 31.39 -7.49 7.73
N ARG A 34 31.33 -8.83 7.78
CA ARG A 34 30.14 -9.58 8.17
C ARG A 34 29.77 -9.31 9.63
N LEU A 35 30.74 -9.32 10.53
CA LEU A 35 30.52 -9.02 11.94
C LEU A 35 29.93 -7.61 12.12
N VAL A 36 30.54 -6.60 11.49
CA VAL A 36 30.06 -5.21 11.50
C VAL A 36 28.62 -5.12 10.99
N TYR A 37 28.30 -5.79 9.89
CA TYR A 37 26.94 -5.80 9.35
C TYR A 37 25.93 -6.39 10.35
N TRP A 38 26.24 -7.53 10.97
CA TRP A 38 25.32 -8.16 11.94
C TRP A 38 25.17 -7.36 13.23
N ILE A 39 26.24 -6.72 13.71
CA ILE A 39 26.17 -5.80 14.86
C ILE A 39 25.29 -4.59 14.51
N ALA A 40 25.47 -3.99 13.33
CA ALA A 40 24.66 -2.86 12.89
C ALA A 40 23.18 -3.25 12.73
N LEU A 41 22.91 -4.44 12.17
CA LEU A 41 21.57 -4.98 12.06
C LEU A 41 20.92 -5.21 13.44
N GLY A 42 21.61 -5.89 14.35
CA GLY A 42 21.11 -6.14 15.71
C GLY A 42 20.84 -4.84 16.47
N SER A 43 21.77 -3.89 16.40
CA SER A 43 21.63 -2.56 17.01
C SER A 43 20.44 -1.79 16.44
N LEU A 44 20.24 -1.85 15.12
CA LEU A 44 19.11 -1.19 14.46
C LEU A 44 17.77 -1.74 14.96
N PHE A 45 17.60 -3.05 15.01
CA PHE A 45 16.34 -3.66 15.45
C PHE A 45 16.11 -3.48 16.94
N ALA A 46 17.15 -3.58 17.77
CA ALA A 46 17.05 -3.27 19.19
C ALA A 46 16.61 -1.82 19.42
N TRP A 47 17.18 -0.87 18.68
CA TRP A 47 16.80 0.53 18.74
C TRP A 47 15.37 0.77 18.24
N ALA A 48 14.99 0.16 17.12
CA ALA A 48 13.66 0.27 16.55
C ALA A 48 12.57 -0.33 17.46
N ALA A 49 12.89 -1.42 18.16
CA ALA A 49 12.03 -2.00 19.18
C ALA A 49 11.92 -1.06 20.38
N TRP A 50 13.04 -0.52 20.87
CA TRP A 50 13.03 0.44 21.97
C TRP A 50 12.15 1.66 21.66
N LEU A 51 12.25 2.25 20.46
CA LEU A 51 11.40 3.37 20.06
C LEU A 51 9.90 3.03 20.15
N ARG A 52 9.48 1.85 19.71
CA ARG A 52 8.08 1.40 19.76
C ARG A 52 7.61 1.15 21.19
N PHE A 53 8.38 0.37 21.96
CA PHE A 53 7.99 -0.04 23.31
C PHE A 53 8.26 1.03 24.39
N SER A 54 8.92 2.14 24.03
CA SER A 54 9.03 3.33 24.88
C SER A 54 7.78 4.22 24.85
N LEU A 55 6.90 4.02 23.87
CA LEU A 55 5.64 4.75 23.73
C LEU A 55 4.50 4.04 24.50
N PRO A 56 3.40 4.75 24.80
CA PRO A 56 2.22 4.12 25.36
C PRO A 56 1.71 2.98 24.48
N LEU A 57 1.38 1.85 25.10
CA LEU A 57 0.89 0.67 24.38
C LEU A 57 -0.64 0.63 24.24
N ASP A 58 -1.35 1.60 24.81
CA ASP A 58 -2.79 1.72 24.59
C ASP A 58 -3.03 2.25 23.17
N PRO A 59 -3.74 1.51 22.31
CA PRO A 59 -3.86 1.90 20.92
C PRO A 59 -4.73 3.15 20.75
N ILE A 60 -4.48 3.92 19.70
CA ILE A 60 -5.15 5.17 19.37
C ILE A 60 -6.45 4.85 18.60
N ALA A 61 -7.56 5.39 19.09
CA ALA A 61 -8.84 5.38 18.39
C ALA A 61 -9.09 6.68 17.63
N ASP A 62 -10.06 6.65 16.72
CA ASP A 62 -10.56 7.80 15.96
C ASP A 62 -12.00 7.50 15.47
N PRO A 63 -12.67 8.42 14.73
CA PRO A 63 -14.06 8.23 14.33
C PRO A 63 -14.34 6.94 13.53
N ASP A 64 -13.37 6.43 12.77
CA ASP A 64 -13.52 5.21 11.97
C ASP A 64 -13.33 3.92 12.80
N THR A 65 -12.72 4.01 14.00
CA THR A 65 -12.35 2.87 14.82
C THR A 65 -13.55 1.98 15.18
N TRP A 66 -14.73 2.56 15.38
CA TRP A 66 -15.91 1.79 15.79
C TRP A 66 -16.31 0.74 14.75
N GLY A 67 -16.19 1.05 13.46
CA GLY A 67 -16.47 0.10 12.38
C GLY A 67 -15.53 -1.11 12.38
N TYR A 68 -14.34 -0.99 12.99
CA TYR A 68 -13.39 -2.09 13.13
C TYR A 68 -13.51 -2.84 14.45
N LEU A 69 -13.81 -2.12 15.52
CA LEU A 69 -13.78 -2.66 16.87
C LEU A 69 -15.12 -3.28 17.30
N SER A 70 -16.25 -2.68 16.89
CA SER A 70 -17.57 -3.18 17.29
C SER A 70 -17.87 -4.61 16.85
N PRO A 71 -17.47 -5.11 15.65
CA PRO A 71 -17.67 -6.52 15.29
C PRO A 71 -16.94 -7.47 16.26
N ALA A 72 -15.73 -7.08 16.67
CA ALA A 72 -14.90 -7.86 17.59
C ALA A 72 -15.50 -7.89 19.00
N LEU A 73 -15.92 -6.73 19.53
CA LEU A 73 -16.52 -6.63 20.86
C LEU A 73 -17.86 -7.37 20.94
N ASN A 74 -18.73 -7.20 19.94
CA ASN A 74 -20.00 -7.93 19.87
C ASN A 74 -19.76 -9.45 19.93
N LYS A 75 -18.78 -9.95 19.17
CA LYS A 75 -18.44 -11.37 19.19
C LYS A 75 -17.91 -11.85 20.54
N LEU A 76 -17.13 -11.02 21.24
CA LEU A 76 -16.62 -11.33 22.59
C LEU A 76 -17.73 -11.38 23.65
N LEU A 77 -18.77 -10.55 23.48
CA LEU A 77 -19.93 -10.49 24.37
C LEU A 77 -20.97 -11.59 24.07
N GLY A 78 -20.65 -12.54 23.18
CA GLY A 78 -21.52 -13.65 22.84
C GLY A 78 -22.52 -13.37 21.72
N ALA A 79 -22.55 -12.14 21.17
CA ALA A 79 -23.33 -11.84 19.98
C ALA A 79 -22.68 -12.42 18.71
N GLY A 80 -23.40 -12.37 17.59
CA GLY A 80 -22.86 -12.69 16.28
C GLY A 80 -21.74 -11.73 15.87
N PHE A 81 -20.93 -12.13 14.89
CA PHE A 81 -19.96 -11.22 14.27
C PHE A 81 -20.72 -10.30 13.32
N VAL A 82 -20.95 -9.05 13.70
CA VAL A 82 -21.76 -8.09 12.94
C VAL A 82 -20.88 -7.33 11.95
N HIS A 83 -21.25 -7.32 10.66
CA HIS A 83 -20.56 -6.52 9.65
C HIS A 83 -20.99 -5.04 9.75
N GLN A 84 -20.03 -4.11 9.67
CA GLN A 84 -20.23 -2.67 9.92
C GLN A 84 -19.54 -1.81 8.85
N GLY A 85 -19.87 -2.04 7.58
CA GLY A 85 -19.30 -1.32 6.42
C GLY A 85 -17.81 -1.56 6.18
N ARG A 86 -17.20 -2.49 6.91
CA ARG A 86 -15.76 -2.81 6.89
C ARG A 86 -15.58 -4.32 6.82
N ASN A 87 -14.65 -4.75 5.99
CA ASN A 87 -14.33 -6.16 5.79
C ASN A 87 -13.88 -6.85 7.08
N PHE A 88 -14.26 -8.12 7.25
CA PHE A 88 -14.09 -8.85 8.50
C PHE A 88 -12.64 -9.11 8.94
N VAL A 89 -11.63 -9.03 8.06
CA VAL A 89 -10.28 -9.50 8.38
C VAL A 89 -9.62 -8.71 9.52
N TYR A 90 -9.62 -7.38 9.47
CA TYR A 90 -9.03 -6.58 10.55
C TYR A 90 -9.84 -6.66 11.86
N PRO A 91 -11.18 -6.60 11.84
CA PRO A 91 -11.99 -6.89 13.02
C PRO A 91 -11.75 -8.30 13.60
N ALA A 92 -11.55 -9.33 12.77
CA ALA A 92 -11.22 -10.69 13.23
C ALA A 92 -9.83 -10.75 13.87
N PHE A 93 -8.86 -9.99 13.35
CA PHE A 93 -7.56 -9.80 13.98
C PHE A 93 -7.70 -9.16 15.38
N LEU A 94 -8.50 -8.10 15.52
CA LEU A 94 -8.78 -7.47 16.82
C LEU A 94 -9.47 -8.45 17.78
N PHE A 95 -10.49 -9.16 17.30
CA PHE A 95 -11.20 -10.18 18.06
C PHE A 95 -10.24 -11.23 18.61
N PHE A 96 -9.36 -11.79 17.78
CA PHE A 96 -8.41 -12.82 18.19
C PHE A 96 -7.48 -12.31 19.31
N LEU A 97 -6.91 -11.12 19.15
CA LEU A 97 -6.02 -10.55 20.17
C LEU A 97 -6.75 -10.28 21.49
N LEU A 98 -7.92 -9.66 21.43
CA LEU A 98 -8.71 -9.38 22.64
C LEU A 98 -9.21 -10.68 23.30
N ARG A 99 -9.55 -11.71 22.52
CA ARG A 99 -10.00 -13.01 23.04
C ARG A 99 -8.90 -13.76 23.79
N VAL A 100 -7.66 -13.68 23.30
CA VAL A 100 -6.51 -14.40 23.82
C VAL A 100 -5.89 -13.67 25.01
N PHE A 101 -5.72 -12.35 24.92
CA PHE A 101 -4.98 -11.58 25.92
C PHE A 101 -5.88 -10.82 26.90
N GLY A 102 -7.13 -10.53 26.55
CA GLY A 102 -8.04 -9.78 27.42
C GLY A 102 -7.59 -8.33 27.68
N ASP A 103 -6.74 -7.74 26.84
CA ASP A 103 -6.20 -6.39 27.02
C ASP A 103 -5.96 -5.70 25.66
N PHE A 104 -6.35 -4.43 25.55
CA PHE A 104 -6.13 -3.60 24.36
C PHE A 104 -4.65 -3.35 24.07
N ARG A 105 -3.78 -3.36 25.10
CA ARG A 105 -2.34 -3.17 24.89
C ARG A 105 -1.72 -4.24 24.00
N ALA A 106 -2.30 -5.46 23.99
CA ALA A 106 -1.86 -6.54 23.13
C ALA A 106 -1.97 -6.17 21.63
N ILE A 107 -2.94 -5.31 21.27
CA ILE A 107 -3.13 -4.86 19.89
C ILE A 107 -1.92 -4.06 19.41
N ALA A 108 -1.54 -3.00 20.14
CA ALA A 108 -0.37 -2.19 19.80
C ALA A 108 0.93 -3.00 19.85
N ILE A 109 1.09 -3.88 20.84
CA ILE A 109 2.26 -4.78 20.95
C ILE A 109 2.40 -5.62 19.67
N VAL A 110 1.34 -6.30 19.25
CA VAL A 110 1.39 -7.14 18.05
C VAL A 110 1.59 -6.30 16.79
N GLN A 111 0.92 -5.15 16.66
CA GLN A 111 1.12 -4.23 15.55
C GLN A 111 2.58 -3.75 15.45
N HIS A 112 3.21 -3.40 16.57
CA HIS A 112 4.63 -3.05 16.64
C HIS A 112 5.55 -4.20 16.19
N LEU A 113 5.27 -5.43 16.65
CA LEU A 113 6.02 -6.61 16.22
C LEU A 113 5.87 -6.87 14.70
N LEU A 114 4.68 -6.67 14.14
CA LEU A 114 4.44 -6.75 12.71
C LEU A 114 5.18 -5.64 11.94
N GLY A 115 5.23 -4.42 12.48
CA GLY A 115 6.04 -3.32 11.93
C GLY A 115 7.54 -3.63 11.89
N LEU A 116 8.09 -4.18 12.97
CA LEU A 116 9.47 -4.71 12.98
C LEU A 116 9.65 -5.82 11.95
N GLY A 117 8.69 -6.75 11.87
CA GLY A 117 8.65 -7.81 10.88
C GLY A 117 8.68 -7.29 9.43
N ALA A 118 7.99 -6.19 9.15
CA ALA A 118 8.01 -5.55 7.84
C ALA A 118 9.42 -5.03 7.47
N GLY A 119 10.15 -4.45 8.43
CA GLY A 119 11.54 -4.05 8.24
C GLY A 119 12.48 -5.24 8.00
N ALA A 120 12.24 -6.38 8.68
CA ALA A 120 13.01 -7.60 8.43
C ALA A 120 12.73 -8.15 7.03
N LEU A 121 11.46 -8.21 6.62
CA LEU A 121 11.07 -8.64 5.28
C LEU A 121 11.56 -7.71 4.18
N LEU A 122 11.66 -6.40 4.44
CA LEU A 122 12.32 -5.45 3.54
C LEU A 122 13.77 -5.87 3.27
N LEU A 123 14.55 -6.18 4.30
CA LEU A 123 15.94 -6.62 4.16
C LEU A 123 16.06 -7.96 3.45
N VAL A 124 15.19 -8.91 3.77
CA VAL A 124 15.17 -10.22 3.09
C VAL A 124 14.83 -10.04 1.60
N THR A 125 13.86 -9.20 1.28
CA THR A 125 13.47 -8.86 -0.09
C THR A 125 14.61 -8.14 -0.82
N TRP A 126 15.28 -7.21 -0.15
CA TRP A 126 16.45 -6.50 -0.66
C TRP A 126 17.59 -7.47 -1.03
N ARG A 127 17.92 -8.42 -0.15
CA ARG A 127 18.96 -9.42 -0.44
C ARG A 127 18.64 -10.27 -1.68
N ARG A 128 17.36 -10.53 -1.94
CA ARG A 128 16.93 -11.30 -3.13
C ARG A 128 17.12 -10.55 -4.44
N LEU A 129 17.28 -9.23 -4.42
CA LEU A 129 17.50 -8.43 -5.62
C LEU A 129 18.71 -8.87 -6.43
N ARG A 130 19.73 -9.40 -5.77
CA ARG A 130 20.93 -9.91 -6.46
C ARG A 130 20.63 -10.99 -7.49
N LEU A 131 19.55 -11.75 -7.32
CA LEU A 131 19.12 -12.74 -8.30
C LEU A 131 18.74 -12.10 -9.66
N PHE A 132 18.32 -10.83 -9.64
CA PHE A 132 17.91 -10.08 -10.83
C PHE A 132 19.05 -9.33 -11.51
N ILE A 133 20.28 -9.45 -10.97
CA ILE A 133 21.48 -8.78 -11.47
C ILE A 133 22.58 -9.84 -11.68
N PRO A 134 22.60 -10.52 -12.84
CA PRO A 134 23.49 -11.67 -13.08
C PRO A 134 24.98 -11.33 -12.90
N ASP A 135 25.39 -10.14 -13.33
CA ASP A 135 26.77 -9.63 -13.25
C ASP A 135 26.79 -8.27 -12.53
N SER A 136 26.41 -8.27 -11.25
CA SER A 136 26.43 -7.05 -10.43
C SER A 136 27.84 -6.48 -10.35
N ARG A 137 27.98 -5.19 -10.67
CA ARG A 137 29.25 -4.46 -10.62
C ARG A 137 29.41 -3.71 -9.30
N LEU A 138 28.33 -3.61 -8.53
CA LEU A 138 28.38 -3.01 -7.21
C LEU A 138 29.06 -3.94 -6.21
N ASN A 139 29.89 -3.35 -5.38
CA ASN A 139 30.47 -4.05 -4.25
C ASN A 139 29.35 -4.61 -3.34
N PRO A 140 29.41 -5.90 -2.97
CA PRO A 140 28.47 -6.52 -2.03
C PRO A 140 28.19 -5.70 -0.76
N PHE A 141 29.22 -5.03 -0.22
CA PHE A 141 29.10 -4.20 0.97
C PHE A 141 28.21 -2.97 0.73
N VAL A 142 28.34 -2.33 -0.44
CA VAL A 142 27.50 -1.18 -0.83
C VAL A 142 26.05 -1.62 -0.99
N HIS A 143 25.81 -2.74 -1.68
CA HIS A 143 24.48 -3.33 -1.81
C HIS A 143 23.85 -3.57 -0.43
N ASP A 144 24.57 -4.25 0.48
CA ASP A 144 24.02 -4.60 1.79
C ASP A 144 23.84 -3.37 2.69
N GLY A 145 24.72 -2.37 2.58
CA GLY A 145 24.60 -1.07 3.24
C GLY A 145 23.38 -0.29 2.79
N MET A 146 23.09 -0.23 1.47
CA MET A 146 21.89 0.42 0.95
C MET A 146 20.60 -0.20 1.52
N GLY A 147 20.54 -1.53 1.58
CA GLY A 147 19.41 -2.23 2.20
C GLY A 147 19.25 -1.90 3.68
N LEU A 148 20.36 -1.85 4.42
CA LEU A 148 20.35 -1.48 5.84
C LEU A 148 19.89 -0.03 6.06
N ILE A 149 20.31 0.89 5.18
CA ILE A 149 19.84 2.29 5.21
C ILE A 149 18.33 2.37 4.95
N ALA A 150 17.82 1.65 3.94
CA ALA A 150 16.39 1.60 3.66
C ALA A 150 15.60 1.08 4.89
N ALA A 151 16.03 -0.04 5.47
CA ALA A 151 15.41 -0.59 6.66
C ALA A 151 15.49 0.39 7.84
N ALA A 152 16.62 1.07 8.02
CA ALA A 152 16.79 2.05 9.11
C ALA A 152 15.83 3.23 8.97
N ILE A 153 15.66 3.77 7.76
CA ILE A 153 14.71 4.86 7.50
C ILE A 153 13.29 4.42 7.82
N PHE A 154 12.86 3.25 7.34
CA PHE A 154 11.52 2.73 7.61
C PHE A 154 11.28 2.47 9.11
N LEU A 155 12.22 1.81 9.78
CA LEU A 155 12.06 1.36 11.17
C LEU A 155 12.07 2.50 12.19
N ILE A 156 12.75 3.61 11.89
CA ILE A 156 12.89 4.76 12.80
C ILE A 156 11.94 5.93 12.44
N ALA A 157 11.35 5.95 11.25
CA ALA A 157 10.42 7.01 10.88
C ALA A 157 9.20 7.06 11.83
N GLY A 158 8.78 8.28 12.18
CA GLY A 158 7.72 8.49 13.15
C GLY A 158 6.34 8.03 12.64
N GLU A 159 6.10 8.19 11.34
CA GLU A 159 4.80 7.89 10.73
C GLU A 159 4.45 6.38 10.74
N PRO A 160 5.34 5.44 10.36
CA PRO A 160 5.11 4.01 10.57
C PRO A 160 4.83 3.66 12.04
N ILE A 161 5.62 4.21 12.98
CA ILE A 161 5.43 3.95 14.42
C ILE A 161 4.05 4.46 14.88
N ARG A 162 3.65 5.66 14.44
CA ARG A 162 2.34 6.23 14.75
C ARG A 162 1.21 5.38 14.16
N ALA A 163 1.33 4.93 12.92
CA ALA A 163 0.33 4.08 12.27
C ALA A 163 0.17 2.74 12.99
N GLU A 164 1.26 2.12 13.45
CA GLU A 164 1.24 0.88 14.25
C GLU A 164 0.47 1.03 15.57
N MET A 165 0.36 2.24 16.12
CA MET A 165 -0.41 2.49 17.34
C MET A 165 -1.91 2.64 17.09
N GLN A 166 -2.39 2.74 15.85
CA GLN A 166 -3.80 3.01 15.56
C GLN A 166 -4.65 1.73 15.56
N LEU A 167 -5.90 1.84 16.02
CA LEU A 167 -6.96 0.83 15.82
C LEU A 167 -7.50 0.92 14.39
N ARG A 168 -6.59 0.74 13.42
CA ARG A 168 -6.86 0.80 12.00
C ARG A 168 -6.08 -0.26 11.21
N PRO A 169 -6.60 -0.69 10.04
CA PRO A 169 -5.90 -1.59 9.14
C PRO A 169 -4.50 -1.12 8.72
N GLU A 170 -4.30 0.20 8.61
CA GLU A 170 -3.00 0.83 8.25
C GLU A 170 -1.85 0.34 9.12
N ALA A 171 -2.12 0.03 10.39
CA ALA A 171 -1.14 -0.44 11.36
C ALA A 171 -0.47 -1.77 10.97
N VAL A 172 -1.15 -2.61 10.18
CA VAL A 172 -0.64 -3.91 9.73
C VAL A 172 -0.33 -3.94 8.23
N CYS A 173 -0.70 -2.88 7.49
CA CYS A 173 -0.56 -2.82 6.04
C CYS A 173 0.89 -2.95 5.58
N ALA A 174 1.84 -2.28 6.25
CA ALA A 174 3.26 -2.36 5.87
C ALA A 174 3.80 -3.80 5.93
N PHE A 175 3.39 -4.57 6.95
CA PHE A 175 3.73 -5.98 7.06
C PHE A 175 3.10 -6.80 5.94
N LEU A 176 1.79 -6.69 5.71
CA LEU A 176 1.10 -7.44 4.67
C LEU A 176 1.65 -7.12 3.26
N LEU A 177 1.94 -5.85 2.99
CA LEU A 177 2.61 -5.40 1.77
C LEU A 177 4.00 -6.02 1.64
N SER A 178 4.81 -6.02 2.70
CA SER A 178 6.15 -6.61 2.67
C SER A 178 6.12 -8.11 2.37
N VAL A 179 5.16 -8.84 2.93
CA VAL A 179 4.93 -10.26 2.68
C VAL A 179 4.51 -10.48 1.22
N ASN A 180 3.56 -9.68 0.73
CA ASN A 180 3.08 -9.77 -0.66
C ASN A 180 4.19 -9.52 -1.68
N VAL A 181 4.95 -8.43 -1.52
CA VAL A 181 6.09 -8.11 -2.39
C VAL A 181 7.15 -9.21 -2.33
N TYR A 182 7.47 -9.71 -1.13
CA TYR A 182 8.43 -10.81 -0.97
C TYR A 182 8.02 -12.08 -1.75
N PHE A 183 6.74 -12.46 -1.67
CA PHE A 183 6.23 -13.62 -2.41
C PHE A 183 6.14 -13.36 -3.92
N ALA A 184 5.69 -12.18 -4.34
CA ALA A 184 5.61 -11.80 -5.74
C ALA A 184 7.01 -11.78 -6.40
N ILE A 185 8.00 -11.16 -5.75
CA ILE A 185 9.39 -11.16 -6.23
C ILE A 185 9.97 -12.58 -6.22
N GLY A 186 9.67 -13.38 -5.19
CA GLY A 186 10.04 -14.79 -5.15
C GLY A 186 9.46 -15.60 -6.31
N PHE A 187 8.20 -15.36 -6.65
CA PHE A 187 7.54 -15.95 -7.81
C PHE A 187 8.22 -15.54 -9.11
N ILE A 188 8.50 -14.23 -9.28
CA ILE A 188 9.16 -13.72 -10.48
C ILE A 188 10.54 -14.38 -10.63
N ALA A 189 11.35 -14.36 -9.59
CA ALA A 189 12.69 -14.93 -9.59
C ALA A 189 12.67 -16.42 -9.97
N ARG A 190 11.80 -17.21 -9.34
CA ARG A 190 11.73 -18.68 -9.52
C ARG A 190 11.09 -19.11 -10.84
N THR A 191 10.38 -18.22 -11.52
CA THR A 191 9.62 -18.53 -12.75
C THR A 191 10.28 -17.97 -14.00
N PHE A 192 10.85 -16.77 -13.91
CA PHE A 192 11.34 -16.03 -15.08
C PHE A 192 12.85 -15.85 -15.11
N VAL A 193 13.53 -15.83 -13.96
CA VAL A 193 14.98 -15.57 -13.87
C VAL A 193 15.76 -16.88 -13.68
N GLU A 194 15.43 -17.63 -12.63
CA GLU A 194 16.03 -18.92 -12.30
C GLU A 194 14.93 -19.98 -12.12
N PRO A 195 14.48 -20.64 -13.21
CA PRO A 195 13.42 -21.64 -13.17
C PRO A 195 13.71 -22.75 -12.15
N ARG A 196 12.98 -22.77 -11.02
CA ARG A 196 13.13 -23.76 -9.94
C ARG A 196 11.77 -24.21 -9.42
N ARG A 197 11.73 -25.44 -8.87
CA ARG A 197 10.50 -26.17 -8.49
C ARG A 197 9.54 -25.48 -7.48
N PRO A 198 9.92 -24.58 -6.56
CA PRO A 198 8.93 -23.98 -5.64
C PRO A 198 8.17 -22.78 -6.21
N ALA A 199 8.15 -22.55 -7.53
CA ALA A 199 7.43 -21.42 -8.14
C ALA A 199 5.91 -21.43 -7.81
N VAL A 200 5.25 -22.60 -7.86
CA VAL A 200 3.81 -22.72 -7.55
C VAL A 200 3.48 -22.23 -6.14
N TRP A 201 4.31 -22.58 -5.16
CA TRP A 201 4.13 -22.14 -3.77
C TRP A 201 4.19 -20.62 -3.65
N PHE A 202 5.20 -19.98 -4.24
CA PHE A 202 5.29 -18.52 -4.27
C PHE A 202 4.07 -17.89 -4.95
N GLY A 203 3.53 -18.49 -6.01
CA GLY A 203 2.34 -18.01 -6.70
C GLY A 203 1.07 -18.10 -5.85
N ILE A 204 0.85 -19.22 -5.15
CA ILE A 204 -0.31 -19.39 -4.24
C ILE A 204 -0.24 -18.37 -3.10
N TRP A 205 0.94 -18.19 -2.49
CA TRP A 205 1.12 -17.19 -1.43
C TRP A 205 0.99 -15.75 -1.93
N THR A 206 1.37 -15.49 -3.18
CA THR A 206 1.12 -14.20 -3.82
C THR A 206 -0.39 -13.95 -3.92
N ALA A 207 -1.18 -14.92 -4.39
CA ALA A 207 -2.64 -14.80 -4.43
C ALA A 207 -3.26 -14.60 -3.03
N LEU A 208 -2.83 -15.40 -2.04
CA LEU A 208 -3.30 -15.30 -0.66
C LEU A 208 -3.04 -13.92 -0.06
N THR A 209 -1.81 -13.44 -0.17
CA THR A 209 -1.43 -12.16 0.41
C THR A 209 -2.05 -10.99 -0.33
N THR A 210 -2.30 -11.11 -1.64
CA THR A 210 -3.09 -10.15 -2.41
C THR A 210 -4.53 -10.05 -1.89
N ILE A 211 -5.23 -11.18 -1.76
CA ILE A 211 -6.63 -11.18 -1.31
C ILE A 211 -6.70 -10.64 0.12
N LEU A 212 -5.80 -11.08 1.00
CA LEU A 212 -5.69 -10.59 2.37
C LEU A 212 -5.47 -9.07 2.42
N LEU A 213 -4.59 -8.54 1.57
CA LEU A 213 -4.31 -7.10 1.50
C LEU A 213 -5.54 -6.30 1.04
N CYS A 214 -6.23 -6.76 -0.01
CA CYS A 214 -7.46 -6.14 -0.50
C CYS A 214 -8.58 -6.17 0.55
N SER A 215 -8.68 -7.27 1.31
CA SER A 215 -9.63 -7.43 2.40
C SER A 215 -9.33 -6.49 3.57
N VAL A 216 -8.06 -6.38 3.99
CA VAL A 216 -7.67 -5.51 5.12
C VAL A 216 -7.84 -4.04 4.78
N LYS A 217 -7.48 -3.62 3.56
CA LYS A 217 -7.58 -2.23 3.13
C LYS A 217 -8.24 -2.15 1.75
N PRO A 218 -9.54 -1.81 1.68
CA PRO A 218 -10.28 -1.75 0.41
C PRO A 218 -9.73 -0.74 -0.60
N SER A 219 -8.91 0.23 -0.20
CA SER A 219 -8.24 1.16 -1.10
C SER A 219 -6.97 0.59 -1.76
N PHE A 220 -6.74 -0.73 -1.64
CA PHE A 220 -5.60 -1.46 -2.22
C PHE A 220 -6.06 -2.51 -3.25
N VAL A 221 -7.29 -2.43 -3.76
CA VAL A 221 -7.78 -3.40 -4.76
C VAL A 221 -6.92 -3.36 -6.02
N PHE A 222 -6.57 -2.16 -6.51
CA PHE A 222 -5.74 -2.01 -7.70
C PHE A 222 -4.29 -2.40 -7.43
N ILE A 223 -3.77 -2.10 -6.22
CA ILE A 223 -2.45 -2.60 -5.80
C ILE A 223 -2.43 -4.12 -5.86
N GLY A 224 -3.48 -4.78 -5.38
CA GLY A 224 -3.59 -6.25 -5.38
C GLY A 224 -3.51 -6.88 -6.76
N LEU A 225 -3.87 -6.17 -7.83
CA LEU A 225 -3.77 -6.67 -9.20
C LEU A 225 -2.32 -6.78 -9.70
N ILE A 226 -1.43 -5.93 -9.20
CA ILE A 226 -0.03 -5.86 -9.64
C ILE A 226 0.78 -7.14 -9.38
N PRO A 227 0.82 -7.69 -8.15
CA PRO A 227 1.47 -8.98 -7.89
C PRO A 227 0.90 -10.15 -8.68
N LEU A 228 -0.33 -10.03 -9.20
CA LEU A 228 -0.95 -11.06 -10.04
C LEU A 228 -0.52 -10.96 -11.52
N LEU A 229 0.08 -9.85 -11.97
CA LEU A 229 0.53 -9.71 -13.37
C LEU A 229 1.56 -10.80 -13.76
N PRO A 230 2.63 -11.07 -12.98
CA PRO A 230 3.53 -12.18 -13.27
C PRO A 230 2.84 -13.54 -13.30
N VAL A 231 1.84 -13.74 -12.43
CA VAL A 231 1.04 -14.97 -12.39
C VAL A 231 0.25 -15.11 -13.70
N GLY A 232 -0.42 -14.05 -14.15
CA GLY A 232 -1.10 -14.00 -15.45
C GLY A 232 -0.16 -14.34 -16.62
N PHE A 233 1.02 -13.71 -16.66
CA PHE A 233 2.04 -14.02 -17.68
C PHE A 233 2.52 -15.47 -17.63
N PHE A 234 2.59 -16.09 -16.45
CA PHE A 234 2.92 -17.52 -16.32
C PHE A 234 1.85 -18.42 -16.96
N PHE A 235 0.56 -18.09 -16.79
CA PHE A 235 -0.53 -18.84 -17.42
C PHE A 235 -0.51 -18.77 -18.96
N LEU A 236 0.05 -17.70 -19.54
CA LEU A 236 0.20 -17.56 -21.00
C LEU A 236 1.33 -18.40 -21.62
N ARG A 237 2.24 -18.98 -20.81
CA ARG A 237 3.35 -19.81 -21.34
C ARG A 237 2.86 -21.17 -21.83
N ARG A 238 3.36 -21.67 -22.96
CA ARG A 238 2.84 -22.88 -23.64
C ARG A 238 2.96 -24.20 -22.85
N ASN A 239 3.89 -24.31 -21.90
CA ASN A 239 4.16 -25.56 -21.15
C ASN A 239 3.66 -25.45 -19.69
N TRP A 240 3.95 -26.44 -18.83
CA TRP A 240 3.75 -26.38 -17.37
C TRP A 240 2.29 -26.56 -16.88
N LEU A 241 1.48 -27.35 -17.60
CA LEU A 241 0.04 -27.56 -17.32
C LEU A 241 -0.24 -27.91 -15.84
N TRP A 242 0.47 -28.90 -15.27
CA TRP A 242 0.26 -29.30 -13.88
C TRP A 242 0.56 -28.19 -12.87
N GLN A 243 1.57 -27.36 -13.13
CA GLN A 243 1.87 -26.21 -12.26
C GLN A 243 0.81 -25.12 -12.36
N LYS A 244 0.23 -24.92 -13.56
CA LYS A 244 -0.91 -24.01 -13.74
C LYS A 244 -2.16 -24.51 -13.03
N ILE A 245 -2.46 -25.81 -13.15
CA ILE A 245 -3.59 -26.43 -12.44
C ILE A 245 -3.40 -26.27 -10.93
N ALA A 246 -2.22 -26.62 -10.40
CA ALA A 246 -1.94 -26.50 -8.97
C ALA A 246 -1.98 -25.05 -8.47
N LEU A 247 -1.45 -24.10 -9.25
CA LEU A 247 -1.51 -22.68 -8.92
C LEU A 247 -2.95 -22.15 -8.97
N GLY A 248 -3.70 -22.50 -10.02
CA GLY A 248 -5.09 -22.09 -10.19
C GLY A 248 -5.99 -22.65 -9.10
N SER A 249 -5.90 -23.95 -8.81
CA SER A 249 -6.68 -24.57 -7.73
C SER A 249 -6.30 -24.00 -6.36
N GLY A 250 -5.02 -23.82 -6.07
CA GLY A 250 -4.56 -23.19 -4.84
C GLY A 250 -5.08 -21.75 -4.67
N ALA A 251 -5.05 -20.95 -5.74
CA ALA A 251 -5.58 -19.59 -5.73
C ALA A 251 -7.11 -19.56 -5.52
N VAL A 252 -7.86 -20.48 -6.15
CA VAL A 252 -9.31 -20.60 -5.95
C VAL A 252 -9.64 -20.99 -4.52
N ILE A 253 -8.96 -22.00 -3.95
CA ILE A 253 -9.17 -22.42 -2.55
C ILE A 253 -8.95 -21.25 -1.60
N VAL A 254 -7.84 -20.53 -1.78
CA VAL A 254 -7.51 -19.33 -1.00
C VAL A 254 -8.58 -18.25 -1.13
N ALA A 255 -9.05 -17.97 -2.35
CA ALA A 255 -10.10 -17.00 -2.60
C ALA A 255 -11.41 -17.41 -1.91
N THR A 256 -11.80 -18.69 -1.99
CA THR A 256 -12.98 -19.19 -1.30
C THR A 256 -12.84 -19.03 0.22
N LEU A 257 -11.69 -19.36 0.80
CA LEU A 257 -11.48 -19.26 2.25
C LEU A 257 -11.57 -17.81 2.79
N LEU A 258 -11.15 -16.82 2.00
CA LEU A 258 -11.14 -15.41 2.44
C LEU A 258 -12.36 -14.60 1.98
N VAL A 259 -12.92 -14.88 0.80
CA VAL A 259 -14.04 -14.10 0.25
C VAL A 259 -15.39 -14.64 0.71
N LEU A 260 -15.52 -15.96 0.91
CA LEU A 260 -16.80 -16.55 1.29
C LEU A 260 -17.30 -16.09 2.67
N PRO A 261 -16.46 -16.00 3.73
CA PRO A 261 -16.90 -15.45 5.01
C PRO A 261 -17.40 -14.01 4.89
N GLU A 262 -16.66 -13.18 4.15
CA GLU A 262 -17.05 -11.79 3.89
C GLU A 262 -18.40 -11.70 3.17
N TYR A 263 -18.62 -12.53 2.15
CA TYR A 263 -19.88 -12.57 1.42
C TYR A 263 -21.05 -12.86 2.35
N PHE A 264 -20.92 -13.83 3.26
CA PHE A 264 -21.98 -14.16 4.21
C PHE A 264 -22.18 -13.09 5.28
N LEU A 265 -21.11 -12.43 5.73
CA LEU A 265 -21.18 -11.39 6.76
C LEU A 265 -21.76 -10.07 6.22
N SER A 266 -21.38 -9.68 4.99
CA SER A 266 -21.77 -8.40 4.38
C SER A 266 -23.14 -8.42 3.69
N ARG A 267 -23.75 -9.59 3.50
CA ARG A 267 -24.96 -9.73 2.67
C ARG A 267 -26.14 -8.90 3.18
N ASP A 268 -26.24 -8.65 4.48
CA ASP A 268 -27.36 -7.92 5.09
C ASP A 268 -26.94 -6.51 5.55
N ASP A 269 -25.76 -6.03 5.15
CA ASP A 269 -25.23 -4.72 5.53
C ASP A 269 -25.44 -3.67 4.43
N ASP A 270 -26.52 -2.89 4.59
CA ASP A 270 -26.87 -1.81 3.67
C ASP A 270 -25.85 -0.65 3.69
N LEU A 271 -25.16 -0.41 4.81
CA LEU A 271 -24.11 0.61 4.90
C LEU A 271 -22.93 0.24 4.00
N SER A 272 -22.51 -1.02 4.01
CA SER A 272 -21.44 -1.51 3.12
C SER A 272 -21.81 -1.36 1.64
N ARG A 273 -23.09 -1.52 1.29
CA ARG A 273 -23.56 -1.43 -0.09
C ARG A 273 -23.61 0.01 -0.60
N ALA A 274 -23.99 0.95 0.26
CA ALA A 274 -24.12 2.36 -0.07
C ALA A 274 -22.79 3.14 0.00
N PHE A 275 -21.83 2.71 0.81
CA PHE A 275 -20.60 3.47 1.07
C PHE A 275 -19.82 3.87 -0.19
N LEU A 276 -19.53 2.93 -1.09
CA LEU A 276 -18.79 3.21 -2.32
C LEU A 276 -19.58 4.13 -3.28
N PRO A 277 -20.86 3.84 -3.61
CA PRO A 277 -21.70 4.76 -4.39
C PRO A 277 -21.74 6.18 -3.83
N THR A 278 -21.97 6.34 -2.52
CA THR A 278 -22.00 7.65 -1.87
C THR A 278 -20.65 8.36 -1.99
N THR A 279 -19.55 7.65 -1.72
CA THR A 279 -18.19 8.21 -1.84
C THR A 279 -17.92 8.70 -3.26
N LEU A 280 -18.25 7.88 -4.27
CA LEU A 280 -18.09 8.25 -5.67
C LEU A 280 -18.94 9.46 -6.07
N PHE A 281 -20.14 9.60 -5.50
CA PHE A 281 -20.99 10.76 -5.72
C PHE A 281 -20.39 12.03 -5.11
N VAL A 282 -20.05 12.03 -3.82
CA VAL A 282 -19.58 13.25 -3.13
C VAL A 282 -18.21 13.70 -3.60
N VAL A 283 -17.29 12.79 -3.93
CA VAL A 283 -15.93 13.12 -4.40
C VAL A 283 -15.94 13.72 -5.82
N HIS A 284 -16.99 13.46 -6.60
CA HIS A 284 -17.19 14.02 -7.94
C HIS A 284 -18.40 14.96 -8.01
N ALA A 285 -18.81 15.51 -6.87
CA ALA A 285 -20.04 16.28 -6.73
C ALA A 285 -20.10 17.49 -7.67
N ASP A 286 -18.99 18.18 -7.89
CA ASP A 286 -18.89 19.30 -8.83
C ASP A 286 -19.20 18.87 -10.28
N LEU A 287 -18.58 17.78 -10.73
CA LEU A 287 -18.77 17.25 -12.08
C LEU A 287 -20.16 16.63 -12.27
N ILE A 288 -20.71 16.02 -11.21
CA ILE A 288 -22.07 15.47 -11.20
C ILE A 288 -23.10 16.60 -11.23
N ARG A 289 -22.93 17.65 -10.42
CA ARG A 289 -23.76 18.86 -10.47
C ARG A 289 -23.78 19.44 -11.87
N ASP A 290 -22.62 19.62 -12.49
CA ASP A 290 -22.54 20.15 -13.85
C ASP A 290 -23.23 19.23 -14.86
N GLN A 291 -23.16 17.91 -14.69
CA GLN A 291 -23.89 16.98 -15.53
C GLN A 291 -25.42 17.07 -15.33
N MET A 292 -25.87 17.21 -14.08
CA MET A 292 -27.29 17.43 -13.78
C MET A 292 -27.81 18.72 -14.43
N ALA A 293 -27.03 19.81 -14.40
CA ALA A 293 -27.36 21.06 -15.07
C ALA A 293 -27.55 20.88 -16.59
N ASP A 294 -26.63 20.17 -17.25
CA ASP A 294 -26.75 19.87 -18.69
C ASP A 294 -27.97 19.01 -19.01
N ASP A 295 -28.27 18.02 -18.17
CA ASP A 295 -29.42 17.14 -18.33
C ASP A 295 -30.75 17.91 -18.19
N LEU A 296 -30.80 18.82 -17.21
CA LEU A 296 -31.93 19.73 -16.99
C LEU A 296 -32.06 20.75 -18.11
N ALA A 297 -30.98 21.25 -18.72
CA ALA A 297 -31.04 22.19 -19.83
C ALA A 297 -31.50 21.52 -21.13
N ARG A 298 -31.01 20.30 -21.42
CA ARG A 298 -31.26 19.58 -22.69
C ARG A 298 -32.53 18.74 -22.70
N THR A 299 -33.31 18.74 -21.62
CA THR A 299 -34.51 17.90 -21.48
C THR A 299 -34.20 16.42 -21.73
N ALA A 300 -33.12 15.94 -21.13
CA ALA A 300 -32.71 14.54 -21.29
C ALA A 300 -33.80 13.58 -20.76
N THR A 301 -33.95 12.43 -21.40
CA THR A 301 -34.78 11.33 -20.85
C THR A 301 -34.07 10.71 -19.66
N LEU A 302 -34.65 10.86 -18.47
CA LEU A 302 -34.07 10.43 -17.19
C LEU A 302 -35.07 9.56 -16.42
N PRO A 303 -34.59 8.62 -15.59
CA PRO A 303 -35.45 7.81 -14.74
C PRO A 303 -36.00 8.57 -13.51
N TYR A 304 -35.62 9.84 -13.34
CA TYR A 304 -36.00 10.68 -12.21
C TYR A 304 -36.87 11.86 -12.65
N PRO A 305 -37.89 12.27 -11.86
CA PRO A 305 -38.73 13.42 -12.18
C PRO A 305 -37.90 14.71 -12.28
N ARG A 306 -38.16 15.51 -13.33
CA ARG A 306 -37.37 16.72 -13.62
C ARG A 306 -37.42 17.75 -12.50
N ASP A 307 -38.59 17.99 -11.92
CA ASP A 307 -38.76 18.97 -10.85
C ASP A 307 -38.01 18.55 -9.58
N TRP A 308 -38.02 17.26 -9.27
CA TRP A 308 -37.24 16.70 -8.17
C TRP A 308 -35.75 16.84 -8.43
N LEU A 309 -35.30 16.47 -9.63
CA LEU A 309 -33.89 16.59 -10.01
C LEU A 309 -33.39 18.05 -9.97
N SER A 310 -34.22 19.01 -10.39
CA SER A 310 -33.89 20.44 -10.28
C SER A 310 -33.63 20.84 -8.83
N ARG A 311 -34.48 20.40 -7.89
CA ARG A 311 -34.26 20.66 -6.46
C ARG A 311 -32.98 20.02 -5.94
N VAL A 312 -32.70 18.77 -6.32
CA VAL A 312 -31.45 18.08 -5.91
C VAL A 312 -30.22 18.81 -6.47
N HIS A 313 -30.28 19.29 -7.71
CA HIS A 313 -29.22 20.07 -8.33
C HIS A 313 -28.95 21.36 -7.53
N ASP A 314 -30.00 22.10 -7.17
CA ASP A 314 -29.88 23.37 -6.45
C ASP A 314 -29.33 23.16 -5.03
N GLN A 315 -29.80 22.11 -4.34
CA GLN A 315 -29.28 21.71 -3.03
C GLN A 315 -27.80 21.33 -3.10
N LEU A 316 -27.42 20.47 -4.04
CA LEU A 316 -26.03 20.06 -4.24
C LEU A 316 -25.13 21.26 -4.54
N SER A 317 -25.60 22.19 -5.39
CA SER A 317 -24.89 23.42 -5.72
C SER A 317 -24.65 24.30 -4.48
N ALA A 318 -25.68 24.49 -3.66
CA ALA A 318 -25.60 25.29 -2.45
C ALA A 318 -24.63 24.66 -1.42
N GLU A 319 -24.69 23.34 -1.21
CA GLU A 319 -23.81 22.66 -0.26
C GLU A 319 -22.35 22.63 -0.72
N ILE A 320 -22.08 22.46 -2.03
CA ILE A 320 -20.73 22.60 -2.58
C ILE A 320 -20.18 23.99 -2.26
N ALA A 321 -20.96 25.05 -2.53
CA ALA A 321 -20.55 26.43 -2.27
C ALA A 321 -20.32 26.69 -0.77
N GLN A 322 -21.20 26.18 0.10
CA GLN A 322 -21.05 26.30 1.55
C GLN A 322 -19.80 25.58 2.07
N SER A 323 -19.58 24.34 1.63
CA SER A 323 -18.42 23.55 2.06
C SER A 323 -17.08 24.18 1.63
N ALA A 324 -17.04 24.85 0.48
CA ALA A 324 -15.87 25.59 0.02
C ALA A 324 -15.50 26.77 0.93
N VAL A 325 -16.48 27.32 1.67
CA VAL A 325 -16.28 28.42 2.64
C VAL A 325 -15.91 27.88 4.02
N VAL A 326 -16.66 26.90 4.53
CA VAL A 326 -16.49 26.37 5.90
C VAL A 326 -15.16 25.62 6.05
N ASP A 327 -14.84 24.76 5.10
CA ASP A 327 -13.69 23.85 5.15
C ASP A 327 -12.57 24.28 4.20
N ARG A 328 -12.40 25.60 4.07
CA ARG A 328 -11.50 26.19 3.08
C ARG A 328 -10.08 25.66 3.24
N GLY A 329 -9.57 25.03 2.18
CA GLY A 329 -8.19 24.57 2.11
C GLY A 329 -7.94 23.14 2.61
N LEU A 330 -8.96 22.39 3.04
CA LEU A 330 -8.81 20.95 3.32
C LEU A 330 -8.60 20.14 2.03
N TYR A 331 -9.33 20.50 0.97
CA TYR A 331 -9.27 19.85 -0.34
C TYR A 331 -9.05 20.86 -1.47
N PRO A 332 -7.90 21.57 -1.51
CA PRO A 332 -7.65 22.64 -2.47
C PRO A 332 -7.73 22.16 -3.92
N SER A 333 -7.39 20.90 -4.18
CA SER A 333 -7.50 20.32 -5.51
C SER A 333 -8.94 20.13 -5.97
N LEU A 334 -9.89 19.82 -5.07
CA LEU A 334 -11.30 19.66 -5.41
C LEU A 334 -12.06 20.99 -5.38
N GLY A 335 -11.65 21.92 -4.52
CA GLY A 335 -12.28 23.23 -4.36
C GLY A 335 -13.51 23.23 -3.45
N PHE A 336 -13.86 22.09 -2.85
CA PHE A 336 -14.95 21.89 -1.90
C PHE A 336 -14.63 20.70 -0.99
N CYS A 337 -15.40 20.48 0.09
CA CYS A 337 -15.13 19.41 1.06
C CYS A 337 -16.09 18.22 0.86
N PRO A 338 -15.63 17.06 0.35
CA PRO A 338 -16.50 15.88 0.20
C PRO A 338 -17.00 15.31 1.53
N ASP A 339 -16.20 15.42 2.59
CA ASP A 339 -16.56 14.93 3.92
C ASP A 339 -17.76 15.71 4.49
N TYR A 340 -17.85 17.02 4.20
CA TYR A 340 -19.02 17.84 4.53
C TYR A 340 -20.29 17.33 3.85
N LEU A 341 -20.20 16.96 2.57
CA LEU A 341 -21.32 16.43 1.76
C LEU A 341 -21.74 15.01 2.14
N MET A 342 -20.92 14.29 2.91
CA MET A 342 -21.13 12.89 3.26
C MET A 342 -21.56 12.69 4.70
N TYR A 343 -20.88 13.34 5.66
CA TYR A 343 -20.97 12.99 7.08
C TYR A 343 -21.77 13.99 7.92
N ASN A 344 -22.08 15.18 7.40
CA ASN A 344 -22.90 16.15 8.12
C ASN A 344 -24.36 15.66 8.19
N GLU A 345 -25.04 15.83 9.34
CA GLU A 345 -26.44 15.41 9.57
C GLU A 345 -27.43 16.02 8.57
N ASN A 346 -27.08 17.21 8.08
CA ASN A 346 -27.86 17.97 7.09
C ASN A 346 -27.23 17.97 5.70
N SER A 347 -26.28 17.07 5.44
CA SER A 347 -25.64 16.91 4.14
C SER A 347 -26.59 16.39 3.06
N ILE A 348 -26.20 16.59 1.80
CA ILE A 348 -26.90 16.08 0.63
C ILE A 348 -27.03 14.56 0.67
N ALA A 349 -26.04 13.85 1.24
CA ALA A 349 -26.12 12.40 1.43
C ALA A 349 -27.25 12.02 2.40
N ALA A 350 -27.31 12.67 3.56
CA ALA A 350 -28.37 12.43 4.56
C ALA A 350 -29.76 12.87 4.04
N ARG A 351 -29.84 13.97 3.30
CA ARG A 351 -31.10 14.45 2.69
C ARG A 351 -31.62 13.48 1.62
N LEU A 352 -30.77 13.06 0.69
CA LEU A 352 -31.17 12.10 -0.34
C LEU A 352 -31.58 10.78 0.29
N ALA A 353 -30.87 10.30 1.32
CA ALA A 353 -31.32 9.13 2.07
C ALA A 353 -32.75 9.32 2.62
N ARG A 354 -33.09 10.47 3.19
CA ARG A 354 -34.46 10.79 3.65
C ARG A 354 -35.47 10.83 2.51
N GLU A 355 -35.14 11.48 1.39
CA GLU A 355 -36.03 11.61 0.23
C GLU A 355 -36.34 10.26 -0.45
N PHE A 356 -35.41 9.31 -0.38
CA PHE A 356 -35.60 7.92 -0.79
C PHE A 356 -36.15 7.02 0.34
N ASN A 357 -36.71 7.59 1.42
CA ASN A 357 -37.25 6.84 2.58
C ASN A 357 -36.27 5.83 3.19
N TYR A 358 -34.98 6.17 3.20
CA TYR A 358 -33.87 5.31 3.63
C TYR A 358 -33.74 4.00 2.85
N ASP A 359 -34.28 3.90 1.63
CA ASP A 359 -33.97 2.82 0.69
C ASP A 359 -32.56 2.99 0.14
N MET A 360 -31.59 2.38 0.83
CA MET A 360 -30.17 2.45 0.48
C MET A 360 -29.86 1.88 -0.91
N ARG A 361 -30.70 1.00 -1.43
CA ARG A 361 -30.55 0.47 -2.79
C ARG A 361 -30.93 1.55 -3.80
N ALA A 362 -32.08 2.20 -3.64
CA ALA A 362 -32.51 3.28 -4.52
C ALA A 362 -31.52 4.47 -4.50
N VAL A 363 -31.05 4.86 -3.32
CA VAL A 363 -30.00 5.89 -3.15
C VAL A 363 -28.72 5.50 -3.89
N SER A 364 -28.28 4.24 -3.73
CA SER A 364 -27.08 3.74 -4.43
C SER A 364 -27.25 3.71 -5.94
N GLU A 365 -28.44 3.38 -6.44
CA GLU A 365 -28.77 3.41 -7.87
C GLU A 365 -28.75 4.83 -8.43
N PHE A 366 -29.25 5.82 -7.68
CA PHE A 366 -29.15 7.25 -8.03
C PHE A 366 -27.69 7.71 -8.12
N TYR A 367 -26.88 7.42 -7.10
CA TYR A 367 -25.46 7.78 -7.10
C TYR A 367 -24.67 7.13 -8.24
N ARG A 368 -24.87 5.82 -8.47
CA ARG A 368 -24.22 5.09 -9.57
C ARG A 368 -24.67 5.62 -10.93
N PHE A 369 -25.96 5.93 -11.08
CA PHE A 369 -26.49 6.49 -12.32
C PHE A 369 -25.76 7.78 -12.68
N TYR A 370 -25.71 8.76 -11.77
CA TYR A 370 -25.07 10.04 -12.07
C TYR A 370 -23.55 9.93 -12.20
N TYR A 371 -22.90 9.11 -11.38
CA TYR A 371 -21.47 8.86 -11.54
C TYR A 371 -21.12 8.31 -12.93
N TRP A 372 -21.83 7.27 -13.40
CA TRP A 372 -21.56 6.70 -14.72
C TRP A 372 -22.00 7.61 -15.86
N ARG A 373 -23.09 8.35 -15.68
CA ARG A 373 -23.57 9.33 -16.65
C ARG A 373 -22.54 10.44 -16.85
N THR A 374 -21.96 10.98 -15.78
CA THR A 374 -20.89 11.97 -15.85
C THR A 374 -19.65 11.43 -16.55
N TRP A 375 -19.25 10.19 -16.29
CA TRP A 375 -18.16 9.55 -17.05
C TRP A 375 -18.45 9.44 -18.56
N ARG A 376 -19.69 9.11 -18.94
CA ARG A 376 -20.08 8.99 -20.36
C ARG A 376 -20.16 10.34 -21.06
N GLN A 377 -20.67 11.36 -20.39
CA GLN A 377 -20.97 12.67 -20.98
C GLN A 377 -19.81 13.68 -20.80
N ARG A 378 -19.00 13.52 -19.76
CA ARG A 378 -17.87 14.41 -19.40
C ARG A 378 -16.56 13.63 -19.12
N PRO A 379 -16.14 12.67 -19.98
CA PRO A 379 -14.98 11.81 -19.70
C PRO A 379 -13.68 12.60 -19.50
N PHE A 380 -13.47 13.66 -20.28
CA PHE A 380 -12.26 14.48 -20.18
C PHE A 380 -12.17 15.23 -18.84
N GLN A 381 -13.28 15.68 -18.27
CA GLN A 381 -13.29 16.35 -16.97
C GLN A 381 -13.02 15.37 -15.83
N MET A 382 -13.61 14.16 -15.90
CA MET A 382 -13.29 13.07 -14.96
C MET A 382 -11.80 12.72 -15.00
N MET A 383 -11.24 12.54 -16.20
CA MET A 383 -9.80 12.30 -16.37
C MET A 383 -8.94 13.46 -15.85
N LYS A 384 -9.34 14.72 -16.10
CA LYS A 384 -8.65 15.90 -15.57
C LYS A 384 -8.63 15.90 -14.04
N LYS A 385 -9.73 15.53 -13.38
CA LYS A 385 -9.78 15.36 -11.91
C LYS A 385 -8.82 14.27 -11.44
N VAL A 386 -8.83 13.10 -12.09
CA VAL A 386 -7.93 11.99 -11.74
C VAL A 386 -6.46 12.40 -11.89
N VAL A 387 -6.08 13.05 -12.99
CA VAL A 387 -4.71 13.55 -13.20
C VAL A 387 -4.32 14.58 -12.15
N ARG A 388 -5.21 15.51 -11.82
CA ARG A 388 -4.99 16.52 -10.76
C ARG A 388 -4.76 15.87 -9.40
N GLN A 389 -5.53 14.82 -9.06
CA GLN A 389 -5.33 14.05 -7.84
C GLN A 389 -3.98 13.33 -7.84
N MET A 390 -3.66 12.61 -8.93
CA MET A 390 -2.38 11.93 -9.11
C MET A 390 -1.20 12.90 -8.92
N ALA A 391 -1.29 14.11 -9.46
CA ALA A 391 -0.24 15.12 -9.39
C ALA A 391 0.15 15.51 -7.95
N ILE A 392 -0.73 15.32 -6.95
CA ILE A 392 -0.41 15.56 -5.54
C ILE A 392 0.68 14.60 -5.06
N PHE A 393 0.60 13.31 -5.42
CA PHE A 393 1.59 12.32 -5.02
C PHE A 393 2.94 12.52 -5.73
N TYR A 394 2.88 12.93 -7.00
CA TYR A 394 4.04 13.19 -7.85
C TYR A 394 4.50 14.65 -7.83
N ALA A 395 4.06 15.43 -6.83
CA ALA A 395 4.55 16.78 -6.59
C ALA A 395 6.07 16.76 -6.28
N PRO A 396 6.77 17.91 -6.36
CA PRO A 396 8.20 17.98 -6.07
C PRO A 396 8.59 17.42 -4.69
N LEU A 397 7.65 17.39 -3.74
CA LEU A 397 7.81 16.74 -2.45
C LEU A 397 6.74 15.67 -2.30
N CYS A 398 7.13 14.40 -2.44
CA CYS A 398 6.22 13.27 -2.32
C CYS A 398 5.57 13.22 -0.91
N PRO A 399 4.23 13.17 -0.81
CA PRO A 399 3.51 13.18 0.46
C PRO A 399 3.56 11.84 1.21
N ALA A 400 4.13 10.78 0.63
CA ALA A 400 4.34 9.51 1.32
C ALA A 400 5.30 9.62 2.51
N TYR A 401 6.12 10.68 2.55
CA TYR A 401 7.08 10.91 3.62
C TYR A 401 6.62 12.06 4.53
N ASP A 402 6.17 11.73 5.74
CA ASP A 402 5.89 12.73 6.75
C ASP A 402 7.19 13.33 7.31
N ARG A 403 7.33 14.64 7.17
CA ARG A 403 8.53 15.42 7.54
C ARG A 403 8.36 16.17 8.86
N SER A 404 7.23 15.98 9.53
CA SER A 404 6.90 16.60 10.81
C SER A 404 8.00 16.37 11.84
N LYS A 405 8.32 17.40 12.61
CA LYS A 405 9.32 17.33 13.69
C LYS A 405 8.80 16.52 14.87
N THR A 406 7.55 16.77 15.21
CA THR A 406 6.89 16.23 16.39
C THR A 406 5.46 15.85 16.02
N MET A 407 5.02 14.67 16.41
CA MET A 407 3.63 14.24 16.29
C MET A 407 3.05 14.12 17.70
N SER A 408 2.15 15.02 18.06
CA SER A 408 1.55 15.02 19.40
C SER A 408 0.54 13.88 19.53
N LEU A 409 0.88 12.85 20.31
CA LEU A 409 -0.06 11.76 20.59
C LEU A 409 -1.25 12.25 21.42
N THR A 410 -1.07 13.28 22.25
CA THR A 410 -2.15 13.89 23.04
C THR A 410 -3.32 14.33 22.18
N VAL A 411 -3.04 14.93 21.01
CA VAL A 411 -4.08 15.35 20.07
C VAL A 411 -4.85 14.14 19.56
N TRP A 412 -4.16 13.07 19.21
CA TRP A 412 -4.76 11.85 18.69
C TRP A 412 -5.58 11.10 19.75
N TYR A 413 -5.07 10.94 20.98
CA TYR A 413 -5.85 10.35 22.07
C TYR A 413 -7.06 11.20 22.44
N ARG A 414 -6.97 12.53 22.38
CA ARG A 414 -8.11 13.42 22.62
C ARG A 414 -9.22 13.23 21.59
N LEU A 415 -8.85 13.19 20.31
CA LEU A 415 -9.79 12.91 19.21
C LEU A 415 -10.41 11.52 19.34
N GLY A 416 -9.60 10.52 19.68
CA GLY A 416 -10.09 9.15 19.90
C GLY A 416 -11.06 9.04 21.05
N PHE A 417 -10.71 9.64 22.20
CA PHE A 417 -11.56 9.67 23.38
C PHE A 417 -12.90 10.36 23.11
N SER A 418 -12.89 11.52 22.45
CA SER A 418 -14.14 12.22 22.10
C SER A 418 -15.00 11.42 21.12
N SER A 419 -14.37 10.68 20.19
CA SER A 419 -15.09 9.86 19.20
C SER A 419 -15.72 8.61 19.80
N LEU A 420 -15.02 7.95 20.73
CA LEU A 420 -15.51 6.74 21.39
C LEU A 420 -16.46 7.03 22.56
N GLY A 421 -16.49 8.26 23.08
CA GLY A 421 -17.38 8.70 24.15
C GLY A 421 -18.86 8.87 23.74
N HIS A 422 -19.22 8.55 22.49
CA HIS A 422 -20.60 8.69 22.01
C HIS A 422 -21.56 7.73 22.74
N SER A 423 -22.73 8.23 23.15
CA SER A 423 -23.68 7.48 24.00
C SER A 423 -24.12 6.14 23.39
N SER A 424 -24.26 6.10 22.07
CA SER A 424 -24.63 4.92 21.27
C SER A 424 -23.66 3.74 21.39
N TYR A 425 -22.42 3.96 21.84
CA TYR A 425 -21.44 2.88 22.01
C TYR A 425 -21.32 2.42 23.46
N SER A 426 -21.83 3.22 24.39
CA SER A 426 -21.52 3.10 25.82
C SER A 426 -21.95 1.76 26.43
N ASP A 427 -23.04 1.16 25.97
CA ASP A 427 -23.54 -0.13 26.48
C ASP A 427 -22.60 -1.29 26.14
N VAL A 428 -22.15 -1.36 24.87
CA VAL A 428 -21.22 -2.39 24.40
C VAL A 428 -19.85 -2.24 25.08
N TRP A 429 -19.37 -1.01 25.25
CA TRP A 429 -18.10 -0.73 25.94
C TRP A 429 -18.15 -1.10 27.42
N LYS A 430 -19.23 -0.74 28.12
CA LYS A 430 -19.38 -1.03 29.56
C LYS A 430 -19.52 -2.52 29.85
N ALA A 431 -20.11 -3.28 28.91
CA ALA A 431 -20.27 -4.73 29.05
C ALA A 431 -18.93 -5.50 28.96
N TYR A 432 -17.88 -4.93 28.37
CA TYR A 432 -16.57 -5.56 28.26
C TYR A 432 -15.56 -4.88 29.19
N SER A 433 -15.28 -5.49 30.35
CA SER A 433 -14.40 -4.91 31.39
C SER A 433 -13.04 -4.40 30.88
N PRO A 434 -12.29 -5.10 30.00
CA PRO A 434 -11.04 -4.58 29.44
C PRO A 434 -11.18 -3.28 28.64
N ALA A 435 -12.36 -3.06 28.05
CA ALA A 435 -12.68 -1.85 27.29
C ALA A 435 -12.83 -0.63 28.19
N VAL A 436 -13.46 -0.79 29.36
CA VAL A 436 -13.60 0.27 30.37
C VAL A 436 -12.23 0.73 30.87
N GLU A 437 -11.37 -0.23 31.17
CA GLU A 437 -10.03 0.05 31.67
C GLU A 437 -9.13 0.67 30.59
N TYR A 438 -9.28 0.27 29.32
CA TYR A 438 -8.67 0.98 28.19
C TYR A 438 -9.13 2.44 28.09
N MET A 439 -10.44 2.71 28.17
CA MET A 439 -10.98 4.08 28.09
C MET A 439 -10.42 4.99 29.19
N ARG A 440 -10.30 4.49 30.41
CA ARG A 440 -9.70 5.21 31.55
C ARG A 440 -8.25 5.59 31.28
N ARG A 441 -7.46 4.68 30.70
CA ARG A 441 -6.05 4.97 30.33
C ARG A 441 -5.95 5.91 29.13
N ALA A 442 -6.81 5.75 28.13
CA ALA A 442 -6.87 6.62 26.97
C ALA A 442 -7.21 8.07 27.37
N GLU A 443 -8.10 8.27 28.35
CA GLU A 443 -8.40 9.59 28.92
C GLU A 443 -7.17 10.24 29.57
N ALA A 444 -6.41 9.48 30.37
CA ALA A 444 -5.17 9.98 30.96
C ALA A 444 -4.13 10.36 29.88
N LEU A 445 -4.03 9.57 28.81
CA LEU A 445 -3.15 9.83 27.67
C LEU A 445 -3.62 11.03 26.83
N ALA A 446 -4.93 11.29 26.73
CA ALA A 446 -5.48 12.48 26.07
C ALA A 446 -5.07 13.80 26.74
N GLN A 447 -4.52 13.74 27.95
CA GLN A 447 -3.99 14.88 28.68
C GLN A 447 -2.46 14.97 28.64
N ARG A 448 -1.76 13.83 28.70
CA ARG A 448 -0.31 13.79 29.00
C ARG A 448 0.51 12.84 28.11
N ALA A 449 -0.02 12.37 26.99
CA ALA A 449 0.75 11.47 26.12
C ALA A 449 2.04 12.15 25.59
N PRO A 450 3.14 11.40 25.48
CA PRO A 450 4.38 11.93 24.89
C PRO A 450 4.18 12.21 23.40
N ALA A 451 4.98 13.12 22.84
CA ALA A 451 5.05 13.29 21.39
C ALA A 451 6.03 12.29 20.77
N ILE A 452 5.73 11.82 19.56
CA ILE A 452 6.73 11.12 18.75
C ILE A 452 7.67 12.17 18.18
N GLU A 453 8.94 12.14 18.60
CA GLU A 453 9.97 13.05 18.12
C GLU A 453 10.75 12.45 16.95
N GLN A 454 10.64 13.08 15.79
CA GLN A 454 11.39 12.66 14.61
C GLN A 454 12.77 13.33 14.59
N ARG A 455 13.82 12.53 14.81
CA ARG A 455 15.22 13.01 14.84
C ARG A 455 15.60 13.76 13.57
N LYS A 456 16.47 14.78 13.70
CA LYS A 456 16.90 15.65 12.58
C LYS A 456 17.45 14.85 11.39
N VAL A 457 18.29 13.84 11.64
CA VAL A 457 18.89 12.99 10.60
C VAL A 457 17.80 12.25 9.80
N VAL A 458 16.80 11.71 10.48
CA VAL A 458 15.66 11.00 9.85
C VAL A 458 14.86 11.97 9.01
N ARG A 459 14.53 13.15 9.54
CA ARG A 459 13.81 14.21 8.79
C ARG A 459 14.56 14.66 7.53
N MET A 460 15.87 14.81 7.62
CA MET A 460 16.69 15.14 6.46
C MET A 460 16.63 14.04 5.40
N ALA A 461 16.74 12.77 5.82
CA ALA A 461 16.61 11.62 4.91
C ALA A 461 15.21 11.57 4.26
N LEU A 462 14.14 11.74 5.04
CA LEU A 462 12.76 11.75 4.54
C LEU A 462 12.51 12.93 3.59
N THR A 463 13.06 14.11 3.88
CA THR A 463 12.96 15.29 3.01
C THR A 463 13.70 15.07 1.70
N PHE A 464 14.91 14.49 1.76
CA PHE A 464 15.68 14.12 0.58
C PHE A 464 14.92 13.09 -0.26
N LEU A 465 14.39 12.03 0.35
CA LEU A 465 13.60 11.01 -0.34
C LEU A 465 12.33 11.59 -0.96
N ALA A 466 11.63 12.50 -0.26
CA ALA A 466 10.47 13.18 -0.80
C ALA A 466 10.79 13.97 -2.07
N GLY A 467 11.93 14.68 -2.09
CA GLY A 467 12.42 15.41 -3.26
C GLY A 467 12.96 14.51 -4.39
N ALA A 468 13.54 13.37 -4.03
CA ALA A 468 14.17 12.46 -4.99
C ALA A 468 13.18 11.53 -5.71
N TYR A 469 11.92 11.41 -5.25
CA TYR A 469 10.97 10.43 -5.79
C TYR A 469 10.70 10.63 -7.28
N LEU A 470 10.25 11.82 -7.68
CA LEU A 470 9.93 12.12 -9.07
C LEU A 470 11.17 12.04 -10.00
N PRO A 471 12.34 12.61 -9.66
CA PRO A 471 13.56 12.45 -10.45
C PRO A 471 13.99 10.98 -10.63
N LEU A 472 13.92 10.17 -9.57
CA LEU A 472 14.26 8.74 -9.64
C LEU A 472 13.28 7.96 -10.52
N PHE A 473 11.99 8.27 -10.40
CA PHE A 473 10.96 7.69 -11.25
C PHE A 473 11.18 8.03 -12.73
N ALA A 474 11.39 9.32 -13.06
CA ALA A 474 11.67 9.76 -14.42
C ALA A 474 12.95 9.13 -14.99
N SER A 475 14.01 9.04 -14.19
CA SER A 475 15.26 8.38 -14.57
C SER A 475 15.06 6.89 -14.84
N THR A 476 14.23 6.21 -14.05
CA THR A 476 13.87 4.81 -14.25
C THR A 476 13.12 4.61 -15.58
N LEU A 477 12.19 5.50 -15.93
CA LEU A 477 11.49 5.46 -17.22
C LEU A 477 12.45 5.66 -18.40
N ALA A 478 13.39 6.61 -18.30
CA ALA A 478 14.40 6.83 -19.33
C ALA A 478 15.34 5.62 -19.50
N LEU A 479 15.76 5.00 -18.39
CA LEU A 479 16.53 3.75 -18.43
C LEU A 479 15.71 2.60 -19.01
N ALA A 480 14.43 2.52 -18.70
CA ALA A 480 13.53 1.52 -19.28
C ALA A 480 13.46 1.65 -20.80
N ALA A 481 13.20 2.85 -21.32
CA ALA A 481 13.23 3.12 -22.76
C ALA A 481 14.60 2.71 -23.36
N THR A 482 15.70 3.09 -22.72
CA THR A 482 17.04 2.73 -23.19
C THR A 482 17.29 1.21 -23.21
N THR A 483 16.87 0.48 -22.18
CA THR A 483 16.96 -1.00 -22.14
C THR A 483 16.11 -1.68 -23.21
N LEU A 484 14.98 -1.08 -23.60
CA LEU A 484 14.16 -1.60 -24.69
C LEU A 484 14.89 -1.47 -26.03
N PHE A 485 15.64 -0.39 -26.28
CA PHE A 485 16.33 -0.22 -27.57
C PHE A 485 17.75 -0.84 -27.62
N ARG A 486 18.43 -1.05 -26.48
CA ARG A 486 19.81 -1.54 -26.44
C ARG A 486 19.92 -2.98 -25.91
N ARG A 487 20.33 -3.92 -26.78
CA ARG A 487 20.45 -5.36 -26.46
C ARG A 487 21.39 -5.65 -25.29
N ASP A 488 22.50 -4.92 -25.19
CA ASP A 488 23.45 -5.06 -24.09
C ASP A 488 22.83 -4.74 -22.73
N TYR A 489 22.12 -3.60 -22.66
CA TYR A 489 21.45 -3.14 -21.46
C TYR A 489 20.33 -4.10 -21.06
N ARG A 490 19.56 -4.59 -22.05
CA ARG A 490 18.51 -5.59 -21.82
C ARG A 490 19.05 -6.88 -21.18
N ARG A 491 20.19 -7.38 -21.64
CA ARG A 491 20.80 -8.61 -21.09
C ARG A 491 21.33 -8.43 -19.68
N ARG A 492 21.88 -7.26 -19.35
CA ARG A 492 22.56 -7.02 -18.07
C ARG A 492 21.63 -6.54 -16.95
N ILE A 493 20.85 -5.50 -17.22
CA ILE A 493 20.02 -4.82 -16.21
C ILE A 493 18.52 -4.91 -16.50
N GLY A 494 18.11 -5.58 -17.58
CA GLY A 494 16.70 -5.62 -18.00
C GLY A 494 15.76 -6.20 -16.93
N TRP A 495 16.21 -7.22 -16.19
CA TRP A 495 15.44 -7.78 -15.08
C TRP A 495 15.31 -6.81 -13.90
N LEU A 496 16.38 -6.10 -13.55
CA LEU A 496 16.35 -5.07 -12.52
C LEU A 496 15.43 -3.91 -12.92
N VAL A 497 15.48 -3.43 -14.17
CA VAL A 497 14.56 -2.41 -14.68
C VAL A 497 13.11 -2.87 -14.58
N ALA A 498 12.79 -4.08 -15.06
CA ALA A 498 11.44 -4.62 -15.01
C ALA A 498 10.94 -4.73 -13.55
N LEU A 499 11.82 -5.14 -12.63
CA LEU A 499 11.50 -5.24 -11.22
C LEU A 499 11.29 -3.87 -10.56
N THR A 500 12.14 -2.88 -10.88
CA THR A 500 11.99 -1.50 -10.37
C THR A 500 10.67 -0.88 -10.86
N LEU A 501 10.34 -1.03 -12.14
CA LEU A 501 9.06 -0.59 -12.69
C LEU A 501 7.88 -1.31 -12.04
N PHE A 502 8.01 -2.62 -11.80
CA PHE A 502 7.00 -3.41 -11.11
C PHE A 502 6.70 -2.87 -9.70
N VAL A 503 7.72 -2.48 -8.92
CA VAL A 503 7.48 -1.87 -7.60
C VAL A 503 6.90 -0.46 -7.71
N PHE A 504 7.37 0.38 -8.64
CA PHE A 504 6.72 1.69 -8.90
C PHE A 504 5.24 1.55 -9.31
N LEU A 505 4.86 0.43 -9.93
CA LEU A 505 3.47 0.19 -10.30
C LEU A 505 2.56 -0.01 -9.07
N TYR A 506 3.09 -0.45 -7.92
CA TYR A 506 2.33 -0.44 -6.65
C TYR A 506 1.94 1.00 -6.28
N ASN A 507 2.89 1.95 -6.33
CA ASN A 507 2.60 3.38 -6.11
C ASN A 507 1.58 3.93 -7.09
N ALA A 508 1.82 3.70 -8.39
CA ALA A 508 0.96 4.27 -9.42
C ALA A 508 -0.49 3.78 -9.30
N THR A 509 -0.68 2.50 -8.99
CA THR A 509 -2.03 1.92 -8.87
C THR A 509 -2.73 2.24 -7.56
N ALA A 510 -2.00 2.31 -6.45
CA ALA A 510 -2.51 2.86 -5.18
C ALA A 510 -3.03 4.29 -5.38
N CYS A 511 -2.23 5.13 -6.03
CA CYS A 511 -2.58 6.52 -6.29
C CYS A 511 -3.75 6.62 -7.27
N LEU A 512 -3.79 5.78 -8.31
CA LEU A 512 -4.89 5.77 -9.28
C LEU A 512 -6.22 5.40 -8.64
N GLU A 513 -6.22 4.37 -7.79
CA GLU A 513 -7.42 3.94 -7.06
C GLU A 513 -7.96 5.06 -6.17
N VAL A 514 -7.08 5.67 -5.38
CA VAL A 514 -7.45 6.81 -4.52
C VAL A 514 -7.86 8.02 -5.36
N ALA A 515 -7.19 8.32 -6.47
CA ALA A 515 -7.54 9.43 -7.35
C ALA A 515 -8.90 9.26 -8.01
N ILE A 516 -9.35 8.02 -8.22
CA ILE A 516 -10.70 7.71 -8.71
C ILE A 516 -11.69 7.76 -7.55
N ILE A 517 -11.46 7.04 -6.47
CA ILE A 517 -12.48 6.80 -5.43
C ILE A 517 -12.54 7.96 -4.41
N ASN A 518 -11.42 8.60 -4.11
CA ASN A 518 -11.27 9.56 -3.01
C ASN A 518 -10.34 10.73 -3.43
N SER A 519 -9.64 11.33 -2.45
CA SER A 519 -8.64 12.38 -2.65
C SER A 519 -7.29 11.98 -2.04
N LEU A 520 -6.21 12.26 -2.75
CA LEU A 520 -4.82 12.07 -2.28
C LEU A 520 -4.39 13.15 -1.27
N GLU A 521 -5.21 14.17 -1.04
CA GLU A 521 -5.01 15.20 -0.01
C GLU A 521 -5.23 14.66 1.40
N VAL A 522 -5.97 13.55 1.54
CA VAL A 522 -6.11 12.87 2.83
C VAL A 522 -4.81 12.13 3.14
N PRO A 523 -4.02 12.54 4.16
CA PRO A 523 -2.65 12.06 4.34
C PRO A 523 -2.53 10.54 4.47
N ARG A 524 -3.51 9.89 5.09
CA ARG A 524 -3.50 8.43 5.31
C ARG A 524 -3.39 7.60 4.04
N TYR A 525 -3.88 8.10 2.90
CA TYR A 525 -3.78 7.39 1.63
C TYR A 525 -2.41 7.53 0.97
N SER A 526 -1.65 8.56 1.34
CA SER A 526 -0.30 8.80 0.86
C SER A 526 0.74 8.18 1.80
N THR A 527 0.63 8.37 3.12
CA THR A 527 1.65 7.93 4.09
C THR A 527 1.70 6.41 4.26
N VAL A 528 0.56 5.71 4.14
CA VAL A 528 0.51 4.24 4.14
C VAL A 528 1.37 3.62 3.03
N GLN A 529 1.66 4.38 1.97
CA GLN A 529 2.47 3.95 0.83
C GLN A 529 3.97 3.98 1.10
N MET A 530 4.42 4.60 2.21
CA MET A 530 5.83 4.86 2.51
C MET A 530 6.71 3.62 2.32
N PHE A 531 6.24 2.43 2.72
CA PHE A 531 6.99 1.19 2.61
C PHE A 531 7.44 0.90 1.16
N PHE A 532 6.50 0.90 0.21
CA PHE A 532 6.84 0.58 -1.19
C PHE A 532 7.38 1.79 -1.95
N THR A 533 7.03 3.03 -1.57
CA THR A 533 7.71 4.24 -2.06
C THR A 533 9.21 4.17 -1.77
N LEU A 534 9.57 3.81 -0.54
CA LEU A 534 10.96 3.64 -0.11
C LEU A 534 11.64 2.51 -0.88
N LEU A 535 10.97 1.36 -0.98
CA LEU A 535 11.49 0.21 -1.72
C LEU A 535 11.75 0.56 -3.20
N ALA A 536 10.80 1.21 -3.87
CA ALA A 536 10.91 1.64 -5.26
C ALA A 536 12.10 2.60 -5.47
N GLN A 537 12.27 3.58 -4.59
CA GLN A 537 13.39 4.54 -4.69
C GLN A 537 14.75 3.87 -4.48
N PHE A 538 14.86 2.93 -3.54
CA PHE A 538 16.10 2.19 -3.33
C PHE A 538 16.39 1.23 -4.48
N PHE A 539 15.38 0.61 -5.10
CA PHE A 539 15.55 -0.18 -6.33
C PHE A 539 16.00 0.71 -7.49
N ALA A 540 15.41 1.90 -7.63
CA ALA A 540 15.81 2.88 -8.65
C ALA A 540 17.24 3.39 -8.43
N THR A 541 17.62 3.62 -7.18
CA THR A 541 18.98 4.03 -6.84
C THR A 541 19.98 2.91 -7.15
N LEU A 542 19.66 1.66 -6.80
CA LEU A 542 20.48 0.50 -7.16
C LEU A 542 20.66 0.39 -8.67
N LEU A 543 19.56 0.53 -9.42
CA LEU A 543 19.56 0.52 -10.88
C LEU A 543 20.46 1.62 -11.48
N LEU A 544 20.38 2.84 -10.95
CA LEU A 544 21.22 3.95 -11.38
C LEU A 544 22.69 3.68 -11.07
N CYS A 545 22.99 3.19 -9.86
CA CYS A 545 24.35 2.85 -9.45
C CYS A 545 24.97 1.76 -10.34
N GLU A 546 24.25 0.66 -10.60
CA GLU A 546 24.70 -0.39 -11.53
C GLU A 546 24.95 0.16 -12.94
N THR A 547 24.09 1.07 -13.40
CA THR A 547 24.23 1.70 -14.72
C THR A 547 25.45 2.62 -14.80
N VAL A 548 25.67 3.47 -13.79
CA VAL A 548 26.78 4.43 -13.75
C VAL A 548 28.14 3.73 -13.62
N VAL A 549 28.26 2.75 -12.72
CA VAL A 549 29.47 1.92 -12.61
C VAL A 549 29.70 1.19 -13.93
N GLY A 550 28.62 0.68 -14.52
CA GLY A 550 28.64 0.02 -15.81
C GLY A 550 29.20 0.86 -16.95
N TRP A 551 28.88 2.16 -16.96
CA TRP A 551 29.34 3.11 -17.96
C TRP A 551 30.82 3.50 -17.76
N ARG A 552 31.24 3.79 -16.51
CA ARG A 552 32.63 4.17 -16.19
C ARG A 552 33.64 3.09 -16.56
N GLU A 553 33.31 1.83 -16.33
CA GLU A 553 34.20 0.73 -16.74
C GLU A 553 34.35 0.68 -18.26
N ARG A 554 33.29 0.93 -19.05
CA ARG A 554 33.41 0.92 -20.52
C ARG A 554 34.28 2.06 -21.03
N THR A 555 34.19 3.26 -20.45
CA THR A 555 35.00 4.41 -20.87
C THR A 555 36.47 4.23 -20.55
N ASN A 556 36.81 3.51 -19.46
CA ASN A 556 38.21 3.25 -19.09
C ASN A 556 38.88 2.14 -19.92
N PHE A 557 38.11 1.36 -20.69
CA PHE A 557 38.61 0.25 -21.51
C PHE A 557 38.52 0.49 -23.03
N SER A 558 38.17 1.69 -23.49
CA SER A 558 38.36 2.09 -24.90
C SER A 558 39.77 2.67 -25.05
N PRO A 559 40.72 1.98 -25.73
CA PRO A 559 41.97 2.62 -26.12
C PRO A 559 41.65 3.74 -27.12
N ALA A 560 42.32 4.88 -26.97
CA ALA A 560 42.35 5.95 -27.96
C ALA A 560 43.00 5.48 -29.26
#